data_AF-A0A954I642-F1
#
_entry.id   AF-A0A954I642-F1
#
_cell.length_a   1.000
_cell.length_b   1.000
_cell.length_c   1.000
_cell.angle_alpha   90.00
_cell.angle_beta   90.00
_cell.angle_gamma   90.00
#
_symmetry.space_group_name_H-M   'P 1'
#
loop_
_entity.id
_entity.type
_entity.pdbx_description
1 polymer ?
#
loop_
_entity_poly.entity_id
_entity_poly.type
_entity_poly.pdbx_seq_one_letter_code
_entity_poly.pdbx_strand_id
1 'polypeptide(L)'
;MLKDRKRIERQLEAAQQKVQAVEKQLESNGVTGKQLSRDPKWRHVKADYRQLKRRLLAVAAVEQREADAQARKAAKLSGDAESAGEE
;
A
#
# COMPACT_ATOMS: atom_id res chain seq x y z
N MET A 1 -8.53 7.49 5.70
CA MET A 1 -7.45 7.66 4.70
C MET A 1 -6.07 7.72 5.37
N LEU A 2 -5.59 8.87 5.86
CA LEU A 2 -4.21 9.02 6.35
C LEU A 2 -3.85 8.17 7.58
N LYS A 3 -4.80 7.99 8.51
CA LYS A 3 -4.64 7.12 9.69
C LYS A 3 -4.57 5.63 9.30
N ASP A 4 -5.30 5.24 8.25
CA ASP A 4 -5.34 3.87 7.74
C ASP A 4 -4.05 3.55 6.97
N ARG A 5 -3.57 4.50 6.16
CA ARG A 5 -2.28 4.41 5.47
C ARG A 5 -1.13 4.18 6.44
N LYS A 6 -0.97 5.04 7.45
CA LYS A 6 0.09 4.90 8.47
C LYS A 6 0.00 3.58 9.24
N ARG A 7 -1.22 3.08 9.48
CA ARG A 7 -1.43 1.77 10.12
C ARG A 7 -0.95 0.64 9.23
N ILE A 8 -1.32 0.65 7.94
CA ILE A 8 -0.92 -0.36 6.96
C ILE A 8 0.60 -0.33 6.76
N GLU A 9 1.23 0.85 6.75
CA GLU A 9 2.69 1.01 6.66
C GLU A 9 3.41 0.33 7.85
N ARG A 10 2.96 0.56 9.10
CA ARG A 10 3.53 -0.14 10.27
C ARG A 10 3.33 -1.64 10.20
N GLN A 11 2.15 -2.09 9.74
CA GLN A 11 1.88 -3.52 9.57
C GLN A 11 2.79 -4.12 8.49
N LEU A 12 3.04 -3.40 7.39
CA LEU A 12 3.94 -3.81 6.32
C LEU A 12 5.37 -3.98 6.84
N GLU A 13 5.86 -3.02 7.62
CA GLU A 13 7.19 -3.07 8.24
C GLU A 13 7.33 -4.28 9.17
N ALA A 14 6.34 -4.50 10.04
CA ALA A 14 6.32 -5.68 10.92
C ALA A 14 6.26 -6.99 10.11
N ALA A 15 5.48 -7.05 9.04
CA ALA A 15 5.41 -8.22 8.15
C ALA A 15 6.73 -8.46 7.41
N GLN A 16 7.41 -7.39 6.99
CA GLN A 16 8.73 -7.46 6.36
C GLN A 16 9.77 -8.03 7.32
N GLN A 17 9.81 -7.55 8.57
CA GLN A 17 10.69 -8.08 9.59
C GLN A 17 10.43 -9.57 9.87
N LYS A 18 9.16 -9.99 9.90
CA LYS A 18 8.77 -11.40 10.02
C LYS A 18 9.26 -12.25 8.85
N VAL A 19 9.10 -11.77 7.61
CA VAL A 19 9.61 -12.46 6.41
C VAL A 19 11.13 -12.63 6.52
N GLN A 20 11.86 -11.58 6.86
CA GLN A 20 13.32 -11.65 7.00
C GLN A 20 13.76 -12.60 8.12
N ALA A 21 13.06 -12.61 9.26
CA ALA A 21 13.36 -13.53 10.36
C ALA A 21 13.15 -14.98 9.94
N VAL A 22 12.06 -15.28 9.23
CA VAL A 22 11.78 -16.62 8.71
C VAL A 22 12.79 -17.01 7.62
N GLU A 23 13.14 -16.10 6.71
CA GLU A 23 14.14 -16.35 5.68
C GLU A 23 15.51 -16.67 6.30
N LYS A 24 15.96 -15.92 7.31
CA LYS A 24 17.21 -16.21 8.05
C LYS A 24 17.16 -17.55 8.78
N GLN A 25 16.04 -17.88 9.42
CA GLN A 25 15.86 -19.17 10.10
C GLN A 25 15.91 -20.35 9.12
N LEU A 26 15.30 -20.19 7.94
CA LEU A 26 15.30 -21.22 6.91
C LEU A 26 16.67 -21.38 6.28
N GLU A 27 17.37 -20.26 6.04
CA GLU A 27 18.74 -20.25 5.55
C GLU A 27 19.69 -20.97 6.52
N SER A 28 19.58 -20.74 7.83
CA SER A 28 20.38 -21.47 8.83
C SER A 28 20.08 -22.98 8.86
N ASN A 29 18.90 -23.39 8.40
CA ASN A 29 18.51 -24.80 8.25
C ASN A 29 18.85 -25.36 6.85
N GLY A 30 19.57 -24.61 6.01
CA GLY A 30 19.93 -25.00 4.65
C GLY A 30 18.79 -24.89 3.62
N VAL A 31 17.62 -24.36 4.01
CA VAL A 31 16.48 -24.17 3.13
C VAL A 31 16.60 -22.84 2.40
N THR A 32 17.00 -22.88 1.13
CA THR A 32 17.24 -21.68 0.32
C THR A 32 16.59 -21.75 -1.06
N GLY A 33 16.61 -20.64 -1.81
CA GLY A 33 16.17 -20.57 -3.20
C GLY A 33 14.76 -21.12 -3.45
N LYS A 34 14.66 -22.17 -4.28
CA LYS A 34 13.37 -22.80 -4.64
C LYS A 34 12.75 -23.62 -3.51
N GLN A 35 13.50 -23.99 -2.47
CA GLN A 35 12.96 -24.74 -1.33
C GLN A 35 12.20 -23.82 -0.36
N LEU A 36 12.63 -22.55 -0.24
CA LEU A 36 11.91 -21.52 0.52
C LEU A 36 10.44 -21.40 0.10
N SER A 37 10.15 -21.48 -1.22
CA SER A 37 8.78 -21.38 -1.71
C SER A 37 7.91 -22.61 -1.44
N ARG A 38 8.51 -23.72 -0.98
CA ARG A 38 7.80 -24.92 -0.53
C ARG A 38 7.52 -24.89 0.96
N ASP A 39 8.25 -24.07 1.73
CA ASP A 39 8.02 -23.93 3.16
C ASP A 39 6.68 -23.20 3.44
N PRO A 40 5.74 -23.84 4.16
CA PRO A 40 4.41 -23.26 4.38
C PRO A 40 4.47 -21.99 5.22
N LYS A 41 5.36 -21.93 6.22
CA LYS A 41 5.50 -20.76 7.10
C LYS A 41 5.97 -19.55 6.30
N TRP A 42 6.98 -19.71 5.46
CA TRP A 42 7.47 -18.67 4.54
C TRP A 42 6.37 -18.21 3.59
N ARG A 43 5.62 -19.14 2.99
CA ARG A 43 4.51 -18.80 2.08
C ARG A 43 3.45 -17.94 2.77
N HIS A 44 3.07 -18.27 3.99
CA HIS A 44 2.08 -17.49 4.75
C HIS A 44 2.57 -16.08 5.05
N VAL A 45 3.75 -15.93 5.66
CA VAL A 45 4.27 -14.59 6.00
C VAL A 45 4.50 -13.73 4.75
N LYS A 46 4.91 -14.35 3.64
CA LYS A 46 5.10 -13.63 2.37
C LYS A 46 3.77 -13.26 1.70
N ALA A 47 2.73 -14.08 1.84
CA ALA A 47 1.39 -13.75 1.39
C ALA A 47 0.84 -12.54 2.16
N ASP A 48 0.99 -12.52 3.48
CA ASP A 48 0.56 -11.40 4.33
C ASP A 48 1.28 -10.10 3.94
N TYR A 49 2.60 -10.16 3.77
CA TYR A 49 3.39 -9.02 3.29
C TYR A 49 2.89 -8.50 1.94
N ARG A 50 2.64 -9.40 0.97
CA ARG A 50 2.10 -9.02 -0.36
C ARG A 50 0.69 -8.43 -0.26
N GLN A 51 -0.15 -8.95 0.62
CA GLN A 51 -1.50 -8.44 0.84
C GLN A 51 -1.47 -7.01 1.40
N LEU A 52 -0.62 -6.74 2.39
CA LEU A 52 -0.43 -5.41 2.95
C LEU A 52 0.08 -4.41 1.90
N LYS A 53 1.02 -4.83 1.05
CA LYS A 53 1.51 -4.00 -0.07
C LYS A 53 0.38 -3.64 -1.04
N ARG A 54 -0.46 -4.61 -1.42
CA ARG A 54 -1.63 -4.36 -2.28
C ARG A 54 -2.65 -3.43 -1.64
N ARG A 55 -2.91 -3.59 -0.33
CA ARG A 55 -3.79 -2.70 0.43
C ARG A 55 -3.26 -1.27 0.45
N LEU A 56 -1.95 -1.08 0.64
CA LEU A 56 -1.34 0.24 0.63
C LEU A 56 -1.50 0.94 -0.74
N LEU A 57 -1.31 0.19 -1.84
CA LEU A 57 -1.55 0.70 -3.19
C LEU A 57 -3.02 1.06 -3.43
N ALA A 58 -3.95 0.26 -2.92
CA ALA A 58 -5.38 0.57 -3.02
C ALA A 58 -5.74 1.85 -2.26
N VAL A 59 -5.19 2.06 -1.05
CA VAL A 59 -5.38 3.31 -0.30
C VAL A 59 -4.82 4.49 -1.06
N ALA A 60 -3.61 4.38 -1.62
CA ALA A 60 -3.02 5.45 -2.43
C ALA A 60 -3.88 5.78 -3.67
N ALA A 61 -4.46 4.77 -4.33
CA ALA A 61 -5.35 4.98 -5.47
C ALA A 61 -6.65 5.70 -5.07
N VAL A 62 -7.19 5.43 -3.87
CA VAL A 62 -8.36 6.16 -3.36
C VAL A 62 -7.98 7.60 -3.02
N GLU A 63 -6.86 7.82 -2.33
CA GLU A 63 -6.34 9.16 -2.01
C GLU A 63 -6.15 10.01 -3.28
N GLN A 64 -5.62 9.42 -4.35
CA GLN A 64 -5.49 10.10 -5.65
C GLN A 64 -6.83 10.45 -6.26
N ARG A 65 -7.81 9.53 -6.27
CA ARG A 65 -9.15 9.80 -6.81
C ARG A 65 -9.86 10.92 -6.06
N GLU A 66 -9.68 10.99 -4.74
CA GLU A 66 -10.22 12.08 -3.93
C GLU A 66 -9.56 13.42 -4.26
N ALA A 67 -8.23 13.44 -4.42
CA ALA A 67 -7.50 14.62 -4.86
C ALA A 67 -7.95 15.10 -6.25
N ASP A 68 -8.10 14.19 -7.22
CA ASP A 68 -8.58 14.50 -8.57
C ASP A 68 -10.03 15.01 -8.56
N ALA A 69 -10.88 14.49 -7.67
CA ALA A 69 -12.25 14.98 -7.50
C ALA A 69 -12.28 16.38 -6.88
N GLN A 70 -11.42 16.66 -5.91
CA GLN A 70 -11.28 17.99 -5.31
C GLN A 70 -10.74 19.00 -6.32
N ALA A 71 -9.73 18.64 -7.11
CA ALA A 71 -9.18 19.49 -8.17
C ALA A 71 -10.24 19.84 -9.21
N ARG A 72 -11.07 18.86 -9.64
CA ARG A 72 -12.20 19.11 -10.55
C ARG A 72 -13.26 20.03 -9.96
N LYS A 73 -13.60 19.86 -8.67
CA LYS A 73 -14.53 20.77 -7.99
C LYS A 73 -13.96 22.19 -7.88
N ALA A 74 -12.68 22.32 -7.52
CA ALA A 74 -12.00 23.60 -7.45
C ALA A 74 -11.95 24.29 -8.82
N ALA A 75 -11.61 23.56 -9.88
CA ALA A 75 -11.60 24.07 -11.25
C ALA A 75 -12.99 24.52 -11.73
N LYS A 76 -14.06 23.80 -11.35
CA LYS A 76 -15.44 24.20 -11.66
C LYS A 76 -15.83 25.49 -10.93
N LEU A 77 -15.53 25.57 -9.64
CA LEU A 77 -15.79 26.76 -8.82
C LEU A 77 -14.98 27.99 -9.29
N SER A 78 -13.76 27.80 -9.81
CA SER A 78 -12.97 28.89 -10.38
C SER A 78 -13.41 29.28 -11.80
N GLY A 79 -13.93 28.33 -12.59
CA GLY A 79 -14.42 28.58 -13.95
C GLY A 79 -15.78 29.30 -14.00
N ASP A 80 -16.67 29.06 -13.03
CA ASP A 80 -17.94 29.79 -12.90
C ASP A 80 -17.76 31.25 -12.43
N ALA A 81 -16.59 31.62 -11.89
CA ALA A 81 -16.31 32.99 -11.43
C ALA A 81 -15.91 33.96 -12.55
N GLU A 82 -15.56 33.46 -13.75
CA GLU A 82 -15.10 34.29 -14.87
C GLU A 82 -16.22 34.66 -15.85
N SER A 83 -17.40 34.05 -15.75
CA SER A 83 -18.56 34.33 -16.64
C SER A 83 -19.63 35.25 -16.01
N ALA A 84 -19.45 35.71 -14.77
CA ALA A 84 -20.43 36.58 -14.08
C ALA A 84 -20.03 38.07 -14.09
N GLY A 85 -19.05 38.46 -14.91
CA GLY A 85 -18.42 39.79 -14.91
C GLY A 85 -18.51 40.54 -16.23
N GLU A 86 -19.50 40.27 -17.08
CA GLU A 86 -19.69 41.00 -18.34
C GLU A 86 -21.19 41.17 -18.65
N GLU A 87 -21.85 42.12 -17.96
CA GLU A 87 -23.03 42.85 -18.42
C GLU A 87 -22.99 44.30 -17.90
#